data_AF-A0A851B249-F1
#
_entry.id   AF-A0A851B249-F1
#
_cell.length_a   1.000
_cell.length_b   1.000
_cell.length_c   1.000
_cell.angle_alpha   90.00
_cell.angle_beta   90.00
_cell.angle_gamma   90.00
#
_symmetry.space_group_name_H-M   'P 1'
#
loop_
_entity.id
_entity.type
_entity.pdbx_description
1 polymer ?
#
loop_
_entity_poly.entity_id
_entity_poly.type
_entity_poly.pdbx_seq_one_letter_code
_entity_poly.pdbx_strand_id
1 'polypeptide(L)'
;MAVVAGEAQPEPREPMGEERQQWLRAAVSEALGSPGGARGELQRCLGVLARPCPGEEAAERGQGDTGGHEGALAELAELCESLDNATDFCSLGGLEAVLELLGHPWAPLRAGAARVLGSCAQNLPGAQARALTLGALPALLGGLRGDPDPRVPPAALFAISCLVRAQPEGLEQLEALGGLEVLGGALQSPHPPLRARAAFLLHCLLKEHPRLKGPLVQQGLVAQVVTLLRSEHDGAHEHGLGTLCR
;
A
#
# COMPACT_ATOMS: atom_id res chain seq x y z
N MET A 1 -54.98 7.50 -27.34
CA MET A 1 -54.27 6.38 -27.99
C MET A 1 -52.94 6.21 -27.25
N ALA A 2 -52.94 5.41 -26.18
CA ALA A 2 -51.75 5.16 -25.36
C ALA A 2 -51.03 3.91 -25.90
N VAL A 3 -49.72 4.04 -26.15
CA VAL A 3 -48.85 2.92 -26.55
C VAL A 3 -48.44 2.19 -25.28
N VAL A 4 -48.89 0.95 -25.12
CA VAL A 4 -48.51 0.08 -23.99
C VAL A 4 -47.09 -0.43 -24.25
N ALA A 5 -46.17 -0.08 -23.36
CA ALA A 5 -44.81 -0.62 -23.33
C ALA A 5 -44.88 -2.11 -22.93
N GLY A 6 -44.29 -2.98 -23.76
CA GLY A 6 -44.17 -4.41 -23.46
C GLY A 6 -43.22 -4.62 -22.29
N GLU A 7 -43.72 -5.27 -21.24
CA GLU A 7 -42.92 -5.74 -20.10
C GLU A 7 -42.03 -6.90 -20.57
N ALA A 8 -40.73 -6.67 -20.70
CA ALA A 8 -39.75 -7.74 -20.90
C ALA A 8 -39.56 -8.48 -19.57
N GLN A 9 -40.05 -9.72 -19.49
CA GLN A 9 -39.80 -10.59 -18.35
C GLN A 9 -38.31 -10.97 -18.30
N PRO A 10 -37.66 -10.94 -17.12
CA PRO A 10 -36.27 -11.38 -16.98
C PRO A 10 -36.19 -12.90 -17.20
N GLU A 11 -35.36 -13.33 -18.15
CA GLU A 11 -35.19 -14.76 -18.44
C GLU A 11 -34.69 -15.54 -17.21
N PRO A 12 -35.20 -16.75 -16.98
CA PRO A 12 -34.76 -17.58 -15.87
C PRO A 12 -33.29 -17.95 -16.06
N ARG A 13 -32.45 -17.64 -15.07
CA ARG A 13 -31.04 -18.05 -15.05
C ARG A 13 -30.97 -19.57 -14.96
N GLU A 14 -30.73 -20.22 -16.09
CA GLU A 14 -30.55 -21.67 -16.12
C GLU A 14 -29.37 -22.08 -15.23
N PRO A 15 -29.55 -23.09 -14.36
CA PRO A 15 -28.45 -23.62 -13.57
C PRO A 15 -27.40 -24.21 -14.53
N MET A 16 -26.15 -23.82 -14.31
CA MET A 16 -25.03 -24.21 -15.15
C MET A 16 -24.98 -25.73 -15.34
N GLY A 17 -24.98 -26.22 -16.59
CA GLY A 17 -24.91 -27.65 -16.89
C GLY A 17 -23.66 -28.32 -16.29
N GLU A 18 -23.77 -29.58 -15.89
CA GLU A 18 -22.72 -30.32 -15.16
C GLU A 18 -21.38 -30.37 -15.91
N GLU A 19 -21.43 -30.51 -17.23
CA GLU A 19 -20.25 -30.51 -18.10
C GLU A 19 -19.53 -29.15 -18.09
N ARG A 20 -20.31 -28.05 -18.09
CA ARG A 20 -19.77 -26.69 -17.98
C ARG A 20 -19.20 -26.42 -16.58
N GLN A 21 -19.81 -26.98 -15.53
CA GLN A 21 -19.30 -26.90 -14.16
C GLN A 21 -17.99 -27.67 -14.01
N GLN A 22 -17.89 -28.85 -14.60
CA GLN A 22 -16.66 -29.64 -14.60
C GLN A 22 -15.56 -28.96 -15.42
N TRP A 23 -15.89 -28.40 -16.59
CA TRP A 23 -14.95 -27.61 -17.37
C TRP A 23 -14.44 -26.40 -16.60
N LEU A 24 -15.32 -25.63 -15.94
CA LEU A 24 -14.91 -24.49 -15.12
C LEU A 24 -14.05 -24.91 -13.92
N ARG A 25 -14.42 -25.99 -13.22
CA ARG A 25 -13.62 -26.49 -12.09
C ARG A 25 -12.25 -26.97 -12.54
N ALA A 26 -12.17 -27.64 -13.69
CA ALA A 26 -10.91 -28.07 -14.27
C ALA A 26 -10.04 -26.88 -14.69
N ALA A 27 -10.62 -25.89 -15.41
CA ALA A 27 -9.90 -24.68 -15.83
C ALA A 27 -9.44 -23.83 -14.63
N VAL A 28 -10.27 -23.72 -13.59
CA VAL A 28 -9.91 -23.05 -12.33
C VAL A 28 -8.82 -23.83 -11.60
N SER A 29 -8.91 -25.15 -11.51
CA SER A 29 -7.88 -25.99 -10.89
C SER A 29 -6.57 -26.00 -11.68
N GLU A 30 -6.61 -25.88 -13.00
CA GLU A 30 -5.43 -25.79 -13.87
C GLU A 30 -4.76 -24.42 -13.76
N ALA A 31 -5.56 -23.34 -13.72
CA ALA A 31 -5.09 -21.98 -13.48
C ALA A 31 -4.48 -21.81 -12.07
N LEU A 32 -5.05 -22.48 -11.06
CA LEU A 32 -4.60 -22.40 -9.67
C LEU A 32 -3.53 -23.45 -9.28
N GLY A 33 -3.40 -24.54 -10.05
CA GLY A 33 -2.67 -25.75 -9.65
C GLY A 33 -1.33 -26.00 -10.37
N SER A 34 -0.89 -25.13 -11.29
CA SER A 34 0.39 -25.33 -11.96
C SER A 34 1.59 -25.04 -11.03
N PRO A 35 2.64 -25.90 -11.00
CA PRO A 35 3.91 -25.64 -10.30
C PRO A 35 4.69 -24.41 -10.81
N GLY A 36 4.20 -23.76 -11.87
CA GLY A 36 4.64 -22.44 -12.36
C GLY A 36 3.53 -21.38 -12.29
N GLY A 37 2.53 -21.55 -11.42
CA GLY A 37 1.52 -20.55 -11.13
C GLY A 37 2.01 -19.51 -10.12
N ALA A 38 1.22 -18.45 -9.91
CA ALA A 38 1.60 -17.30 -9.08
C ALA A 38 2.10 -17.68 -7.68
N ARG A 39 1.54 -18.71 -7.04
CA ARG A 39 2.03 -19.21 -5.74
C ARG A 39 3.46 -19.72 -5.79
N GLY A 40 3.86 -20.40 -6.87
CA GLY A 40 5.24 -20.85 -7.08
C GLY A 40 6.21 -19.68 -7.28
N GLU A 41 5.77 -18.63 -7.96
CA GLU A 41 6.54 -17.40 -8.14
C GLU A 41 6.72 -16.65 -6.82
N LEU A 42 5.67 -16.56 -5.99
CA LEU A 42 5.75 -16.04 -4.62
C LEU A 42 6.78 -16.81 -3.79
N GLN A 43 6.73 -18.15 -3.79
CA GLN A 43 7.68 -19.00 -3.07
C GLN A 43 9.11 -18.82 -3.57
N ARG A 44 9.31 -18.70 -4.88
CA ARG A 44 10.62 -18.43 -5.49
C ARG A 44 11.18 -17.09 -4.99
N CYS A 45 10.38 -16.03 -5.03
CA CYS A 45 10.82 -14.70 -4.58
C CYS A 45 11.11 -14.69 -3.09
N LEU A 46 10.26 -15.30 -2.25
CA LEU A 46 10.52 -15.46 -0.82
C LEU A 46 11.80 -16.27 -0.55
N GLY A 47 12.08 -17.29 -1.37
CA GLY A 47 13.33 -18.05 -1.32
C GLY A 47 14.58 -17.24 -1.71
N VAL A 48 14.42 -16.15 -2.48
CA VAL A 48 15.50 -15.17 -2.69
C VAL A 48 15.68 -14.32 -1.44
N LEU A 49 14.59 -13.80 -0.86
CA LEU A 49 14.65 -12.97 0.35
C LEU A 49 15.18 -13.70 1.59
N ALA A 50 15.03 -15.03 1.65
CA ALA A 50 15.57 -15.84 2.74
C ALA A 50 17.10 -16.01 2.68
N ARG A 51 17.75 -15.60 1.60
CA ARG A 51 19.22 -15.65 1.48
C ARG A 51 19.84 -14.47 2.24
N PRO A 52 21.08 -14.60 2.73
CA PRO A 52 21.78 -13.47 3.32
C PRO A 52 21.89 -12.32 2.30
N CYS A 53 21.31 -11.17 2.63
CA CYS A 53 21.49 -9.96 1.85
C CYS A 53 22.93 -9.43 2.02
N PRO A 54 23.53 -8.80 1.00
CA PRO A 54 24.80 -8.10 1.16
C PRO A 54 24.76 -7.13 2.35
N GLY A 55 25.77 -7.23 3.21
CA GLY A 55 25.80 -6.58 4.52
C GLY A 55 25.90 -5.06 4.52
N GLU A 56 25.81 -4.48 5.72
CA GLU A 56 25.89 -3.04 6.04
C GLU A 56 27.06 -2.34 5.34
N GLU A 57 28.26 -2.93 5.40
CA GLU A 57 29.48 -2.33 4.83
C GLU A 57 29.41 -2.13 3.31
N ALA A 58 28.66 -2.95 2.58
CA ALA A 58 28.47 -2.79 1.14
C ALA A 58 27.40 -1.72 0.84
N ALA A 59 26.39 -1.60 1.71
CA ALA A 59 25.35 -0.59 1.63
C ALA A 59 25.93 0.83 1.81
N GLU A 60 26.78 1.01 2.82
CA GLU A 60 27.39 2.31 3.15
C GLU A 60 28.29 2.84 2.04
N ARG A 61 28.92 1.94 1.28
CA ARG A 61 29.76 2.29 0.12
C ARG A 61 28.96 2.68 -1.12
N GLY A 62 27.63 2.46 -1.13
CA GLY A 62 26.75 2.74 -2.27
C GLY A 62 27.11 1.94 -3.54
N GLN A 63 27.98 0.94 -3.41
CA GLN A 63 28.51 0.12 -4.49
C GLN A 63 28.27 -1.33 -4.13
N GLY A 64 27.21 -1.90 -4.68
CA GLY A 64 26.97 -3.32 -4.61
C GLY A 64 25.62 -3.70 -5.21
N ASP A 65 25.54 -4.96 -5.58
CA ASP A 65 24.33 -5.63 -6.03
C ASP A 65 23.53 -6.05 -4.80
N THR A 66 22.21 -5.88 -4.79
CA THR A 66 21.34 -6.42 -3.73
C THR A 66 21.21 -7.95 -3.80
N GLY A 67 21.94 -8.62 -4.69
CA GLY A 67 21.93 -10.07 -4.84
C GLY A 67 20.58 -10.59 -5.35
N GLY A 68 19.90 -9.78 -6.17
CA GLY A 68 18.56 -10.09 -6.70
C GLY A 68 17.39 -9.79 -5.75
N HIS A 69 17.64 -9.34 -4.51
CA HIS A 69 16.57 -9.05 -3.56
C HIS A 69 15.67 -7.90 -4.02
N GLU A 70 16.25 -6.84 -4.62
CA GLU A 70 15.45 -5.74 -5.16
C GLU A 70 14.52 -6.21 -6.29
N GLY A 71 15.01 -7.08 -7.17
CA GLY A 71 14.21 -7.69 -8.23
C GLY A 71 13.09 -8.57 -7.69
N ALA A 72 13.38 -9.40 -6.69
CA ALA A 72 12.38 -10.24 -6.02
C ALA A 72 11.30 -9.39 -5.32
N LEU A 73 11.67 -8.27 -4.68
CA LEU A 73 10.70 -7.35 -4.08
C LEU A 73 9.83 -6.65 -5.12
N ALA A 74 10.40 -6.28 -6.28
CA ALA A 74 9.62 -5.69 -7.36
C ALA A 74 8.57 -6.69 -7.89
N GLU A 75 8.99 -7.93 -8.15
CA GLU A 75 8.08 -8.98 -8.62
C GLU A 75 7.01 -9.33 -7.58
N LEU A 76 7.36 -9.43 -6.29
CA LEU A 76 6.39 -9.64 -5.22
C LEU A 76 5.35 -8.53 -5.15
N ALA A 77 5.76 -7.27 -5.37
CA ALA A 77 4.84 -6.14 -5.32
C ALA A 77 3.81 -6.20 -6.46
N GLU A 78 4.22 -6.63 -7.65
CA GLU A 78 3.34 -6.86 -8.81
C GLU A 78 2.41 -8.06 -8.57
N LEU A 79 2.95 -9.19 -8.10
CA LEU A 79 2.16 -10.38 -7.80
C LEU A 79 1.08 -10.08 -6.75
N CYS A 80 1.43 -9.32 -5.71
CA CYS A 80 0.51 -8.97 -4.62
C CYS A 80 -0.54 -7.91 -5.00
N GLU A 81 -0.58 -7.40 -6.22
CA GLU A 81 -1.72 -6.59 -6.70
C GLU A 81 -3.00 -7.43 -6.81
N SER A 82 -2.86 -8.75 -6.98
CA SER A 82 -3.98 -9.70 -6.89
C SER A 82 -4.27 -10.07 -5.43
N LEU A 83 -5.54 -9.99 -5.02
CA LEU A 83 -5.99 -10.36 -3.67
C LEU A 83 -5.72 -11.84 -3.34
N ASP A 84 -5.85 -12.73 -4.32
CA ASP A 84 -5.57 -14.16 -4.14
C ASP A 84 -4.08 -14.37 -3.85
N ASN A 85 -3.22 -13.72 -4.63
CA ASN A 85 -1.77 -13.78 -4.44
C ASN A 85 -1.34 -13.12 -3.13
N ALA A 86 -1.93 -11.97 -2.76
CA ALA A 86 -1.65 -11.31 -1.50
C ALA A 86 -2.05 -12.18 -0.30
N THR A 87 -3.17 -12.92 -0.41
CA THR A 87 -3.61 -13.90 0.59
C THR A 87 -2.63 -15.06 0.69
N ASP A 88 -2.20 -15.61 -0.45
CA ASP A 88 -1.20 -16.67 -0.50
C ASP A 88 0.14 -16.22 0.07
N PHE A 89 0.60 -15.02 -0.30
CA PHE A 89 1.80 -14.39 0.23
C PHE A 89 1.76 -14.26 1.76
N CYS A 90 0.64 -13.82 2.33
CA CYS A 90 0.44 -13.81 3.77
C CYS A 90 0.53 -15.22 4.38
N SER A 91 -0.11 -16.21 3.75
CA SER A 91 -0.08 -17.60 4.23
C SER A 91 1.32 -18.23 4.22
N LEU A 92 2.20 -17.73 3.35
CA LEU A 92 3.59 -18.15 3.23
C LEU A 92 4.54 -17.43 4.20
N GLY A 93 4.03 -16.57 5.10
CA GLY A 93 4.85 -15.77 6.00
C GLY A 93 5.57 -14.60 5.33
N GLY A 94 5.04 -14.13 4.20
CA GLY A 94 5.67 -13.08 3.41
C GLY A 94 5.70 -11.71 4.10
N LEU A 95 4.69 -11.41 4.94
CA LEU A 95 4.63 -10.14 5.68
C LEU A 95 5.79 -10.02 6.68
N GLU A 96 6.08 -11.09 7.41
CA GLU A 96 7.20 -11.15 8.34
C GLU A 96 8.53 -10.93 7.61
N ALA A 97 8.73 -11.62 6.47
CA ALA A 97 9.95 -11.50 5.67
C ALA A 97 10.20 -10.07 5.15
N VAL A 98 9.15 -9.35 4.72
CA VAL A 98 9.33 -7.98 4.20
C VAL A 98 9.45 -6.94 5.32
N LEU A 99 8.87 -7.19 6.49
CA LEU A 99 8.98 -6.24 7.61
C LEU A 99 10.40 -6.09 8.13
N GLU A 100 11.17 -7.18 8.16
CA GLU A 100 12.60 -7.16 8.51
C GLU A 100 13.41 -6.26 7.58
N LEU A 101 12.95 -6.07 6.34
CA LEU A 101 13.62 -5.28 5.32
C LEU A 101 13.28 -3.78 5.37
N LEU A 102 12.26 -3.35 6.12
CA LEU A 102 11.89 -1.92 6.22
C LEU A 102 12.96 -1.09 6.92
N GLY A 103 13.78 -1.70 7.78
CA GLY A 103 14.92 -1.08 8.45
C GLY A 103 16.27 -1.38 7.79
N HIS A 104 16.28 -2.03 6.62
CA HIS A 104 17.53 -2.52 6.04
C HIS A 104 18.47 -1.38 5.61
N PRO A 105 19.80 -1.52 5.71
CA PRO A 105 20.76 -0.50 5.30
C PRO A 105 20.60 -0.05 3.83
N TRP A 106 20.17 -0.97 2.98
CA TRP A 106 19.95 -0.73 1.56
C TRP A 106 18.59 -0.07 1.29
N ALA A 107 18.62 1.19 0.87
CA ALA A 107 17.42 1.94 0.50
C ALA A 107 16.52 1.27 -0.55
N PRO A 108 17.05 0.58 -1.59
CA PRO A 108 16.19 -0.15 -2.53
C PRO A 108 15.37 -1.25 -1.86
N LEU A 109 15.91 -1.90 -0.82
CA LEU A 109 15.20 -2.94 -0.08
C LEU A 109 14.14 -2.35 0.85
N ARG A 110 14.45 -1.24 1.54
CA ARG A 110 13.45 -0.51 2.34
C ARG A 110 12.26 -0.06 1.47
N ALA A 111 12.56 0.54 0.31
CA ALA A 111 11.54 0.99 -0.64
C ALA A 111 10.75 -0.18 -1.24
N GLY A 112 11.44 -1.27 -1.62
CA GLY A 112 10.81 -2.47 -2.16
C GLY A 112 9.89 -3.15 -1.15
N ALA A 113 10.35 -3.33 0.08
CA ALA A 113 9.57 -3.92 1.16
C ALA A 113 8.30 -3.10 1.47
N ALA A 114 8.42 -1.77 1.54
CA ALA A 114 7.26 -0.89 1.71
C ALA A 114 6.26 -1.04 0.55
N ARG A 115 6.73 -1.16 -0.70
CA ARG A 115 5.83 -1.41 -1.86
C ARG A 115 5.11 -2.74 -1.75
N VAL A 116 5.82 -3.84 -1.45
CA VAL A 116 5.20 -5.17 -1.29
C VAL A 116 4.14 -5.14 -0.20
N LEU A 117 4.48 -4.53 0.95
CA LEU A 117 3.55 -4.41 2.08
C LEU A 117 2.30 -3.61 1.67
N GLY A 118 2.47 -2.49 0.97
CA GLY A 118 1.37 -1.68 0.48
C GLY A 118 0.47 -2.41 -0.53
N SER A 119 1.05 -3.13 -1.49
CA SER A 119 0.30 -3.94 -2.46
C SER A 119 -0.48 -5.04 -1.75
N CYS A 120 0.17 -5.78 -0.85
CA CYS A 120 -0.44 -6.88 -0.11
C CYS A 120 -1.58 -6.42 0.82
N ALA A 121 -1.41 -5.28 1.51
CA ALA A 121 -2.41 -4.76 2.43
C ALA A 121 -3.56 -4.02 1.71
N GLN A 122 -3.42 -3.71 0.42
CA GLN A 122 -4.42 -2.92 -0.29
C GLN A 122 -5.76 -3.66 -0.37
N ASN A 123 -6.79 -3.12 0.28
CA ASN A 123 -8.14 -3.68 0.31
C ASN A 123 -8.23 -5.11 0.86
N LEU A 124 -7.27 -5.54 1.68
CA LEU A 124 -7.23 -6.87 2.30
C LEU A 124 -7.18 -6.75 3.84
N PRO A 125 -8.34 -6.68 4.54
CA PRO A 125 -8.40 -6.41 5.98
C PRO A 125 -7.57 -7.36 6.85
N GLY A 126 -7.49 -8.64 6.48
CA GLY A 126 -6.66 -9.62 7.19
C GLY A 126 -5.17 -9.30 7.11
N ALA A 127 -4.69 -8.88 5.93
CA ALA A 127 -3.29 -8.48 5.74
C ALA A 127 -2.99 -7.15 6.42
N GLN A 128 -3.92 -6.18 6.36
CA GLN A 128 -3.81 -4.90 7.09
C GLN A 128 -3.64 -5.15 8.60
N ALA A 129 -4.56 -5.91 9.21
CA ALA A 129 -4.52 -6.22 10.63
C ALA A 129 -3.25 -6.98 11.04
N ARG A 130 -2.80 -7.94 10.22
CA ARG A 130 -1.57 -8.69 10.46
C ARG A 130 -0.35 -7.78 10.40
N ALA A 131 -0.21 -6.96 9.37
CA ALA A 131 0.91 -6.03 9.22
C ALA A 131 0.96 -5.01 10.37
N LEU A 132 -0.19 -4.49 10.81
CA LEU A 132 -0.29 -3.61 11.97
C LEU A 132 0.17 -4.31 13.26
N THR A 133 -0.25 -5.57 13.47
CA THR A 133 0.15 -6.37 14.64
C THR A 133 1.65 -6.63 14.67
N LEU A 134 2.26 -6.80 13.50
CA LEU A 134 3.71 -7.01 13.36
C LEU A 134 4.53 -5.70 13.44
N GLY A 135 3.89 -4.54 13.67
CA GLY A 135 4.60 -3.27 13.85
C GLY A 135 5.04 -2.60 12.55
N ALA A 136 4.29 -2.77 11.46
CA ALA A 136 4.58 -2.10 10.19
C ALA A 136 4.60 -0.56 10.30
N LEU A 137 3.63 0.00 11.02
CA LEU A 137 3.35 1.44 10.98
C LEU A 137 4.49 2.31 11.55
N PRO A 138 5.12 1.98 12.70
CA PRO A 138 6.30 2.68 13.19
C PRO A 138 7.45 2.74 12.18
N ALA A 139 7.78 1.63 11.53
CA ALA A 139 8.87 1.56 10.56
C ALA A 139 8.59 2.42 9.32
N LEU A 140 7.36 2.35 8.80
CA LEU A 140 6.93 3.14 7.65
C LEU A 140 6.91 4.65 7.96
N LEU A 141 6.44 5.04 9.15
CA LEU A 141 6.47 6.44 9.58
C LEU A 141 7.91 6.96 9.70
N GLY A 142 8.85 6.14 10.18
CA GLY A 142 10.28 6.45 10.16
C GLY A 142 10.81 6.71 8.75
N GLY A 143 10.50 5.82 7.81
CA GLY A 143 10.89 5.97 6.40
C GLY A 143 10.27 7.20 5.72
N LEU A 144 9.02 7.53 6.02
CA LEU A 144 8.37 8.74 5.49
C LEU A 144 8.98 10.02 6.07
N ARG A 145 9.36 10.02 7.36
CA ARG A 145 9.82 11.22 8.07
C ARG A 145 11.24 11.66 7.70
N GLY A 146 12.15 10.73 7.43
CA GLY A 146 13.57 11.08 7.42
C GLY A 146 14.49 10.15 6.64
N ASP A 147 13.97 9.30 5.78
CA ASP A 147 14.86 8.49 4.92
C ASP A 147 15.62 9.39 3.94
N PRO A 148 16.96 9.28 3.85
CA PRO A 148 17.76 10.10 2.96
C PRO A 148 17.57 9.74 1.48
N ASP A 149 17.07 8.53 1.18
CA ASP A 149 16.87 8.09 -0.19
C ASP A 149 15.46 8.48 -0.67
N PRO A 150 15.34 9.24 -1.78
CA PRO A 150 14.05 9.76 -2.25
C PRO A 150 13.08 8.68 -2.72
N ARG A 151 13.51 7.42 -2.87
CA ARG A 151 12.65 6.30 -3.24
C ARG A 151 11.83 5.76 -2.07
N VAL A 152 12.31 5.92 -0.83
CA VAL A 152 11.68 5.32 0.35
C VAL A 152 10.43 6.07 0.80
N PRO A 153 10.42 7.42 0.95
CA PRO A 153 9.25 8.12 1.45
C PRO A 153 7.96 7.91 0.61
N PRO A 154 8.00 7.92 -0.74
CA PRO A 154 6.81 7.64 -1.54
C PRO A 154 6.28 6.21 -1.39
N ALA A 155 7.17 5.22 -1.21
CA ALA A 155 6.78 3.83 -0.97
C ALA A 155 6.20 3.65 0.43
N ALA A 156 6.80 4.28 1.43
CA ALA A 156 6.30 4.28 2.80
C ALA A 156 4.92 4.93 2.90
N LEU A 157 4.72 6.08 2.27
CA LEU A 157 3.42 6.77 2.24
C LEU A 157 2.34 5.92 1.56
N PHE A 158 2.67 5.22 0.47
CA PHE A 158 1.76 4.28 -0.18
C PHE A 158 1.32 3.17 0.78
N ALA A 159 2.27 2.52 1.45
CA ALA A 159 1.98 1.47 2.43
C ALA A 159 1.14 1.98 3.61
N ILE A 160 1.48 3.15 4.17
CA ILE A 160 0.70 3.80 5.23
C ILE A 160 -0.74 4.00 4.76
N SER A 161 -0.94 4.58 3.57
CA SER A 161 -2.28 4.78 3.00
C SER A 161 -3.07 3.47 2.91
N CYS A 162 -2.44 2.37 2.50
CA CYS A 162 -3.09 1.06 2.43
C CYS A 162 -3.40 0.48 3.82
N LEU A 163 -2.63 0.77 4.86
CA LEU A 163 -2.83 0.24 6.20
C LEU A 163 -3.88 0.99 7.03
N VAL A 164 -4.10 2.28 6.76
CA VAL A 164 -4.91 3.15 7.63
C VAL A 164 -6.28 3.48 7.04
N ARG A 165 -6.46 3.33 5.73
CA ARG A 165 -7.75 3.56 5.07
C ARG A 165 -8.65 2.34 5.21
N ALA A 166 -9.91 2.57 5.52
CA ALA A 166 -10.90 1.52 5.78
C ALA A 166 -10.47 0.49 6.86
N GLN A 167 -9.52 0.86 7.74
CA GLN A 167 -9.01 0.02 8.83
C GLN A 167 -8.95 0.84 10.14
N PRO A 168 -9.95 0.71 11.03
CA PRO A 168 -10.03 1.52 12.25
C PRO A 168 -8.80 1.42 13.16
N GLU A 169 -8.28 0.21 13.38
CA GLU A 169 -7.09 -0.02 14.21
C GLU A 169 -5.85 0.64 13.60
N GLY A 170 -5.75 0.66 12.27
CA GLY A 170 -4.66 1.31 11.56
C GLY A 170 -4.69 2.82 11.75
N LEU A 171 -5.87 3.43 11.67
CA LEU A 171 -6.04 4.85 11.96
C LEU A 171 -5.73 5.19 13.42
N GLU A 172 -6.21 4.39 14.37
CA GLU A 172 -5.92 4.59 15.80
C GLU A 172 -4.41 4.51 16.10
N GLN A 173 -3.72 3.53 15.52
CA GLN A 173 -2.27 3.44 15.64
C GLN A 173 -1.56 4.62 14.96
N LEU A 174 -2.05 5.09 13.81
CA LEU A 174 -1.49 6.28 13.15
C LEU A 174 -1.60 7.52 14.05
N GLU A 175 -2.75 7.73 14.69
CA GLU A 175 -2.95 8.82 15.66
C GLU A 175 -2.01 8.67 16.87
N ALA A 176 -1.93 7.48 17.46
CA ALA A 176 -1.10 7.21 18.64
C ALA A 176 0.41 7.38 18.39
N LEU A 177 0.87 7.14 17.15
CA LEU A 177 2.27 7.26 16.75
C LEU A 177 2.67 8.66 16.26
N GLY A 178 1.76 9.65 16.33
CA GLY A 178 2.00 10.99 15.78
C GLY A 178 2.12 10.99 14.25
N GLY A 179 1.41 10.07 13.59
CA GLY A 179 1.45 9.93 12.14
C GLY A 179 0.82 11.10 11.41
N LEU A 180 -0.12 11.81 12.04
CA LEU A 180 -0.71 13.02 11.48
C LEU A 180 0.33 14.16 11.34
N GLU A 181 1.23 14.34 12.31
CA GLU A 181 2.33 15.30 12.17
C GLU A 181 3.29 14.89 11.04
N VAL A 182 3.58 13.60 10.89
CA VAL A 182 4.44 13.08 9.82
C VAL A 182 3.81 13.34 8.43
N LEU A 183 2.51 13.11 8.28
CA LEU A 183 1.77 13.42 7.06
C LEU A 183 1.76 14.93 6.76
N GLY A 184 1.57 15.76 7.78
CA GLY A 184 1.68 17.22 7.67
C GLY A 184 3.08 17.67 7.22
N GLY A 185 4.13 17.04 7.73
CA GLY A 185 5.51 17.26 7.27
C GLY A 185 5.70 16.89 5.79
N ALA A 186 5.12 15.77 5.34
CA ALA A 186 5.19 15.34 3.95
C ALA A 186 4.51 16.32 2.97
N LEU A 187 3.54 17.14 3.42
CA LEU A 187 2.97 18.23 2.63
C LEU A 187 3.97 19.35 2.32
N GLN A 188 5.05 19.45 3.08
CA GLN A 188 6.11 20.42 2.86
C GLN A 188 7.29 19.84 2.08
N SER A 189 7.17 18.59 1.60
CA SER A 189 8.22 17.95 0.82
C SER A 189 8.55 18.77 -0.43
N PRO A 190 9.84 18.92 -0.80
CA PRO A 190 10.22 19.54 -2.06
C PRO A 190 9.84 18.70 -3.28
N HIS A 191 9.44 17.44 -3.10
CA HIS A 191 9.05 16.53 -4.18
C HIS A 191 7.53 16.60 -4.44
N PRO A 192 7.08 17.19 -5.56
CA PRO A 192 5.65 17.38 -5.85
C PRO A 192 4.81 16.09 -5.80
N PRO A 193 5.27 14.93 -6.33
CA PRO A 193 4.48 13.70 -6.26
C PRO A 193 4.24 13.20 -4.83
N LEU A 194 5.23 13.33 -3.93
CA LEU A 194 5.08 12.92 -2.53
C LEU A 194 4.09 13.84 -1.81
N ARG A 195 4.25 15.14 -2.02
CA ARG A 195 3.37 16.18 -1.47
C ARG A 195 1.92 16.00 -1.90
N ALA A 196 1.67 15.73 -3.19
CA ALA A 196 0.33 15.49 -3.71
C ALA A 196 -0.31 14.23 -3.10
N ARG A 197 0.44 13.14 -2.97
CA ARG A 197 -0.05 11.90 -2.31
C ARG A 197 -0.35 12.11 -0.83
N ALA A 198 0.45 12.91 -0.12
CA ALA A 198 0.21 13.22 1.28
C ALA A 198 -1.07 14.06 1.46
N ALA A 199 -1.25 15.07 0.59
CA ALA A 199 -2.46 15.88 0.56
C ALA A 199 -3.70 15.03 0.25
N PHE A 200 -3.59 14.11 -0.71
CA PHE A 200 -4.66 13.18 -1.04
C PHE A 200 -5.04 12.28 0.16
N LEU A 201 -4.06 11.67 0.83
CA LEU A 201 -4.32 10.82 1.99
C LEU A 201 -4.98 11.61 3.12
N LEU A 202 -4.48 12.80 3.46
CA LEU A 202 -5.10 13.66 4.47
C LEU A 202 -6.53 14.06 4.10
N HIS A 203 -6.78 14.36 2.82
CA HIS A 203 -8.13 14.63 2.33
C HIS A 203 -9.06 13.42 2.50
N CYS A 204 -8.61 12.22 2.14
CA CYS A 204 -9.37 10.99 2.35
C CYS A 204 -9.69 10.76 3.83
N LEU A 205 -8.68 10.86 4.70
CA LEU A 205 -8.85 10.64 6.14
C LEU A 205 -9.80 11.66 6.77
N LEU A 206 -9.69 12.95 6.41
CA LEU A 206 -10.61 13.99 6.90
C LEU A 206 -12.05 13.79 6.40
N LYS A 207 -12.21 13.32 5.16
CA LYS A 207 -13.52 13.02 4.57
C LYS A 207 -14.19 11.83 5.27
N GLU A 208 -13.43 10.76 5.53
CA GLU A 208 -13.91 9.55 6.18
C GLU A 208 -14.07 9.73 7.71
N HIS A 209 -13.22 10.56 8.33
CA HIS A 209 -13.15 10.75 9.78
C HIS A 209 -13.07 12.24 10.17
N PRO A 210 -14.21 12.97 10.17
CA PRO A 210 -14.24 14.40 10.54
C PRO A 210 -13.70 14.73 11.94
N ARG A 211 -13.57 13.73 12.83
CA ARG A 211 -12.97 13.88 14.18
C ARG A 211 -11.51 14.34 14.13
N LEU A 212 -10.80 14.06 13.03
CA LEU A 212 -9.37 14.37 12.86
C LEU A 212 -9.10 15.88 12.67
N LYS A 213 -10.13 16.70 12.41
CA LYS A 213 -9.98 18.14 12.20
C LYS A 213 -9.32 18.85 13.38
N GLY A 214 -9.78 18.59 14.60
CA GLY A 214 -9.26 19.22 15.81
C GLY A 214 -7.76 18.98 15.98
N PRO A 215 -7.31 17.71 16.01
CA PRO A 215 -5.90 17.35 16.06
C PRO A 215 -5.07 17.99 14.94
N LEU A 216 -5.53 17.92 13.68
CA LEU A 216 -4.79 18.46 12.54
C LEU A 216 -4.66 19.99 12.58
N VAL A 217 -5.69 20.71 13.04
CA VAL A 217 -5.61 22.16 13.25
C VAL A 217 -4.61 22.50 14.35
N GLN A 218 -4.60 21.76 15.47
CA GLN A 218 -3.65 21.96 16.56
C GLN A 218 -2.20 21.69 16.13
N GLN A 219 -1.99 20.76 15.20
CA GLN A 219 -0.69 20.45 14.60
C GLN A 219 -0.27 21.44 13.50
N GLY A 220 -1.08 22.47 13.22
CA GLY A 220 -0.73 23.52 12.25
C GLY A 220 -0.99 23.17 10.80
N LEU A 221 -1.84 22.17 10.50
CA LEU A 221 -2.18 21.78 9.12
C LEU A 221 -2.66 22.98 8.30
N VAL A 222 -3.45 23.88 8.88
CA VAL A 222 -3.95 25.07 8.17
C VAL A 222 -2.81 25.93 7.65
N ALA A 223 -1.80 26.19 8.47
CA ALA A 223 -0.63 26.98 8.08
C ALA A 223 0.21 26.27 7.01
N GLN A 224 0.36 24.94 7.13
CA GLN A 224 1.06 24.11 6.15
C GLN A 224 0.35 24.13 4.78
N VAL A 225 -0.97 24.00 4.76
CA VAL A 225 -1.76 24.04 3.52
C VAL A 225 -1.77 25.44 2.92
N VAL A 226 -1.89 26.50 3.72
CA VAL A 226 -1.78 27.88 3.20
C VAL A 226 -0.41 28.14 2.57
N THR A 227 0.65 27.60 3.15
CA THR A 227 2.00 27.69 2.59
C THR A 227 2.09 26.93 1.26
N LEU A 228 1.53 25.71 1.19
CA LEU A 228 1.42 24.95 -0.05
C LEU A 228 0.68 25.73 -1.14
N LEU A 229 -0.46 26.35 -0.83
CA LEU A 229 -1.27 27.10 -1.79
C LEU A 229 -0.61 28.39 -2.31
N ARG A 230 0.47 28.84 -1.66
CA ARG A 230 1.29 29.98 -2.12
C ARG A 230 2.49 29.54 -2.96
N SER A 231 2.75 28.24 -3.06
CA SER A 231 3.84 27.69 -3.85
C SER A 231 3.47 27.57 -5.33
N GLU A 232 4.42 27.10 -6.16
CA GLU A 232 4.15 26.82 -7.56
C GLU A 232 3.04 25.75 -7.70
N HIS A 233 2.08 26.02 -8.59
CA HIS A 233 0.90 25.18 -8.74
C HIS A 233 1.26 23.75 -9.17
N ASP A 234 0.69 22.77 -8.49
CA ASP A 234 0.86 21.34 -8.75
C ASP A 234 -0.37 20.53 -8.33
N GLY A 235 -0.30 19.20 -8.49
CA GLY A 235 -1.37 18.27 -8.10
C GLY A 235 -1.69 18.23 -6.59
N ALA A 236 -0.89 18.84 -5.72
CA ALA A 236 -1.18 18.89 -4.29
C ALA A 236 -2.19 19.98 -3.93
N HIS A 237 -2.34 21.02 -4.76
CA HIS A 237 -3.21 22.17 -4.47
C HIS A 237 -4.69 21.78 -4.38
N GLU A 238 -5.17 20.92 -5.28
CA GLU A 238 -6.56 20.46 -5.28
C GLU A 238 -6.89 19.73 -3.98
N HIS A 239 -6.06 18.75 -3.62
CA HIS A 239 -6.25 17.97 -2.41
C HIS A 239 -6.04 18.82 -1.15
N GLY A 240 -5.06 19.75 -1.17
CA GLY A 240 -4.82 20.71 -0.11
C GLY A 240 -6.05 21.58 0.17
N LEU A 241 -6.66 22.19 -0.85
CA LEU A 241 -7.94 22.90 -0.70
C LEU A 241 -9.03 21.98 -0.16
N GLY A 242 -9.10 20.75 -0.67
CA GLY A 242 -10.02 19.73 -0.19
C GLY A 242 -9.88 19.42 1.30
N THR A 243 -8.70 19.58 1.91
CA THR A 243 -8.53 19.44 3.37
C THR A 243 -9.10 20.61 4.17
N LEU A 244 -9.14 21.82 3.60
CA LEU A 244 -9.65 23.03 4.27
C LEU A 244 -11.17 23.18 4.17
N CYS A 245 -11.77 22.67 3.10
CA CYS A 245 -13.21 22.83 2.84
C CYS A 245 -14.10 21.81 3.56
N ARG A 246 -13.52 20.83 4.28
CA ARG A 246 -14.25 19.70 4.86
C ARG A 246 -14.54 19.92 6.32
#